data_AF-A0A5P5ZQU9-F1
#
_entry.id   AF-A0A5P5ZQU9-F1
#
_cell.length_a   1.000
_cell.length_b   1.000
_cell.length_c   1.000
_cell.angle_alpha   90.00
_cell.angle_beta   90.00
_cell.angle_gamma   90.00
#
_symmetry.space_group_name_H-M   'P 1'
#
loop_
_entity.id
_entity.type
_entity.pdbx_description
1 polymer ?
#
loop_
_entity_poly.entity_id
_entity_poly.type
_entity_poly.pdbx_seq_one_letter_code
_entity_poly.pdbx_strand_id
1 'polypeptide(L)' 'MTGEEIYNRLSIRDHSGSEKDQYAQFLRTLYRSLTLSGQRNEFFELLKQADEQGKKIDLKDHSLEEYDITSLVLV' A
#
# COMPACT_ATOMS: atom_id res chain seq x y z
N MET A 1 -6.53 -4.89 -13.77
CA MET A 1 -7.33 -4.48 -12.59
C MET A 1 -7.02 -3.03 -12.30
N THR A 2 -7.96 -2.28 -11.74
CA THR A 2 -7.70 -0.92 -11.23
C THR A 2 -6.92 -0.98 -9.92
N GLY A 3 -6.27 0.12 -9.52
CA GLY A 3 -5.59 0.20 -8.23
C GLY A 3 -6.51 -0.04 -7.04
N GLU A 4 -7.78 0.37 -7.14
CA GLU A 4 -8.81 0.13 -6.13
C GLU A 4 -9.20 -1.35 -6.02
N GLU A 5 -9.36 -2.05 -7.15
CA GLU A 5 -9.59 -3.50 -7.16
C GLU A 5 -8.41 -4.27 -6.56
N ILE A 6 -7.18 -3.86 -6.89
CA ILE A 6 -5.95 -4.42 -6.32
C ILE A 6 -5.94 -4.22 -4.81
N TYR A 7 -6.19 -2.99 -4.34
CA TYR A 7 -6.27 -2.68 -2.91
C TYR A 7 -7.32 -3.53 -2.20
N ASN A 8 -8.55 -3.61 -2.73
CA ASN A 8 -9.63 -4.39 -2.13
C ASN A 8 -9.30 -5.87 -2.01
N ARG A 9 -8.52 -6.42 -2.94
CA ARG A 9 -8.04 -7.80 -2.88
C ARG A 9 -6.91 -8.01 -1.87
N LEU A 10 -5.93 -7.10 -1.84
CA LEU A 10 -4.70 -7.27 -1.06
C LEU A 10 -4.81 -6.79 0.40
N SER A 11 -5.76 -5.90 0.71
CA SER A 11 -5.95 -5.33 2.04
C SER A 11 -6.81 -6.18 2.99
N ILE A 12 -7.30 -7.34 2.52
CA ILE A 12 -8.07 -8.28 3.34
C ILE A 12 -7.12 -8.99 4.30
N ARG A 13 -7.36 -8.74 5.59
CA ARG A 13 -6.63 -9.39 6.68
C ARG A 13 -7.22 -10.75 7.00
N ASP A 14 -6.36 -11.71 7.25
CA ASP A 14 -6.73 -13.03 7.76
C ASP A 14 -6.35 -13.21 9.25
N HIS A 15 -5.68 -12.21 9.85
CA HIS A 15 -5.25 -12.18 11.24
C HIS A 15 -4.32 -13.33 11.65
N SER A 16 -3.71 -14.03 10.69
CA SER A 16 -2.76 -15.12 10.93
C SER A 16 -1.39 -14.64 11.39
N GLY A 17 -1.06 -13.37 11.16
CA GLY A 17 0.29 -12.83 11.33
C GLY A 17 1.27 -13.24 10.23
N SER A 18 0.80 -13.93 9.18
CA SER A 18 1.62 -14.25 7.99
C SER A 18 2.10 -12.98 7.27
N GLU A 19 3.10 -13.12 6.39
CA GLU A 19 3.56 -12.00 5.55
C GLU A 19 2.42 -11.37 4.74
N LYS A 20 1.45 -12.17 4.29
CA LYS A 20 0.28 -11.69 3.57
C LYS A 20 -0.62 -10.86 4.48
N ASP A 21 -0.87 -11.28 5.71
CA ASP A 21 -1.64 -10.49 6.69
C ASP A 21 -0.95 -9.19 7.07
N GLN A 22 0.37 -9.25 7.28
CA GLN A 22 1.19 -8.08 7.59
C GLN A 22 1.15 -7.07 6.45
N TYR A 23 1.28 -7.54 5.21
CA TYR A 23 1.16 -6.69 4.02
C TYR A 23 -0.25 -6.11 3.87
N ALA A 24 -1.30 -6.88 4.13
CA ALA A 24 -2.67 -6.40 4.14
C ALA A 24 -2.88 -5.29 5.20
N GLN A 25 -2.33 -5.47 6.39
CA GLN A 25 -2.33 -4.44 7.44
C GLN A 25 -1.56 -3.19 7.01
N PHE A 26 -0.38 -3.35 6.43
CA PHE A 26 0.44 -2.26 5.92
C PHE A 26 -0.29 -1.42 4.87
N LEU A 27 -0.90 -2.06 3.87
CA LEU A 27 -1.69 -1.37 2.85
C LEU A 27 -2.86 -0.58 3.44
N ARG A 28 -3.53 -1.11 4.47
CA ARG A 28 -4.61 -0.38 5.17
C ARG A 28 -4.10 0.86 5.90
N THR A 29 -2.93 0.77 6.52
CA THR A 29 -2.27 1.92 7.18
C THR A 29 -1.92 3.00 6.17
N LEU A 30 -1.27 2.63 5.05
CA LEU A 30 -0.93 3.56 3.97
C LEU A 30 -2.18 4.22 3.39
N TYR A 31 -3.21 3.44 3.06
CA TYR A 31 -4.45 3.97 2.49
C TYR A 31 -5.09 5.03 3.39
N ARG A 32 -5.10 4.80 4.72
CA ARG A 32 -5.60 5.79 5.67
C ARG A 32 -4.75 7.06 5.67
N SER A 33 -3.43 6.93 5.75
CA SER A 33 -2.50 8.07 5.74
C SER A 33 -2.67 8.92 4.48
N LEU A 34 -2.65 8.26 3.32
CA LEU A 34 -2.71 8.90 2.01
C LEU A 34 -4.09 9.47 1.69
N THR A 35 -5.16 8.89 2.25
CA THR A 35 -6.49 9.49 2.13
C THR A 35 -6.58 10.79 2.94
N LEU A 36 -5.99 10.84 4.14
CA LEU A 36 -5.96 12.05 4.97
C LEU A 36 -5.12 13.17 4.33
N SER A 37 -4.04 12.82 3.62
CA SER A 37 -3.19 13.77 2.88
C SER A 37 -3.70 14.12 1.48
N GLY A 38 -4.82 13.53 1.03
CA GLY A 38 -5.39 13.77 -0.31
C GLY A 38 -4.68 13.04 -1.46
N GLN A 39 -3.74 12.14 -1.17
CA GLN A 39 -2.91 11.39 -2.13
C GLN A 39 -3.48 10.00 -2.47
N ARG A 40 -4.80 9.81 -2.31
CA ARG A 40 -5.47 8.52 -2.51
C ARG A 40 -5.33 8.00 -3.93
N ASN A 41 -5.40 8.87 -4.93
CA ASN A 41 -5.39 8.47 -6.33
C ASN A 41 -3.98 8.02 -6.75
N GLU A 42 -2.96 8.74 -6.31
CA GLU A 42 -1.55 8.41 -6.52
C GLU A 42 -1.19 7.06 -5.90
N PHE A 43 -1.77 6.75 -4.74
CA PHE A 43 -1.63 5.42 -4.12
C PHE A 43 -2.20 4.30 -5.01
N PHE A 44 -3.38 4.50 -5.61
CA PHE A 44 -3.96 3.51 -6.51
C PHE A 44 -3.18 3.35 -7.81
N GLU A 45 -2.66 4.43 -8.37
CA GLU A 45 -1.76 4.36 -9.53
C GLU A 45 -0.47 3.60 -9.17
N LEU A 46 0.12 3.84 -8.00
CA LEU A 46 1.29 3.11 -7.54
C LEU A 46 1.01 1.61 -7.33
N LEU A 47 -0.14 1.27 -6.76
CA LEU A 47 -0.57 -0.14 -6.60
C LEU A 47 -0.74 -0.84 -7.94
N LYS A 48 -1.33 -0.15 -8.92
CA LYS A 48 -1.47 -0.67 -10.27
C LYS A 48 -0.09 -0.92 -10.91
N GLN A 49 0.83 0.03 -10.79
CA GLN A 49 2.20 -0.14 -11.28
C GLN A 49 2.92 -1.31 -10.59
N ALA A 50 2.72 -1.48 -9.28
CA ALA A 50 3.28 -2.60 -8.54
C ALA A 50 2.78 -3.95 -9.09
N ASP A 51 1.46 -4.10 -9.27
CA ASP A 51 0.82 -5.30 -9.81
C ASP A 51 1.29 -5.60 -11.25
N GLU A 52 1.38 -4.58 -12.11
CA GLU A 52 1.88 -4.70 -13.48
C GLU A 52 3.37 -5.11 -13.55
N GLN A 53 4.17 -4.71 -12.56
CA GLN A 53 5.59 -5.05 -12.46
C GLN A 53 5.86 -6.33 -11.66
N GLY A 54 4.84 -6.95 -11.07
CA GLY A 54 5.01 -8.07 -10.14
C GLY A 54 5.78 -7.71 -8.86
N LYS A 55 5.69 -6.44 -8.44
CA LYS A 55 6.36 -5.86 -7.27
C LYS A 55 5.40 -5.61 -6.11
N LYS A 56 5.95 -5.29 -4.94
CA LYS A 56 5.21 -4.79 -3.78
C LYS A 56 5.52 -3.32 -3.52
N ILE A 57 4.64 -2.66 -2.78
CA ILE A 57 4.93 -1.34 -2.22
C ILE A 57 5.66 -1.55 -0.89
N ASP A 58 6.70 -0.77 -0.66
CA ASP A 58 7.38 -0.68 0.63
C ASP A 58 7.75 0.78 0.96
N LEU A 59 8.22 1.01 2.18
CA LEU A 59 8.73 2.29 2.63
C LEU A 59 10.20 2.47 2.26
N LYS A 60 10.59 3.67 1.85
CA LYS A 60 12.00 4.06 1.72
C LYS A 60 12.71 4.05 3.07
N ASP A 61 11.99 4.49 4.11
CA ASP A 61 12.46 4.60 5.48
C ASP A 61 11.32 4.21 6.43
N HIS A 62 11.55 3.18 7.24
CA HIS A 62 10.58 2.66 8.21
C HIS A 62 10.54 3.47 9.52
N SER A 63 11.40 4.46 9.69
CA SER A 63 11.44 5.31 10.89
C SER A 63 10.48 6.51 10.81
N LEU A 64 9.79 6.71 9.69
CA LEU A 64 8.88 7.83 9.47
C LEU A 64 7.63 7.72 10.35
N GLU A 65 7.26 8.83 10.99
CA GLU A 65 6.04 8.94 11.82
C GLU A 65 4.78 9.13 10.96
N GLU A 66 4.93 9.70 9.76
CA GLU A 66 3.86 9.92 8.79
C GLU A 66 4.26 9.40 7.40
N TYR A 67 3.28 8.85 6.67
CA TYR A 67 3.52 8.28 5.34
C TYR A 67 2.83 9.12 4.27
N ASP A 68 3.63 9.63 3.34
CA ASP A 68 3.18 10.25 2.10
C ASP A 68 3.56 9.40 0.88
N ILE A 69 3.09 9.78 -0.30
CA ILE A 69 3.39 9.03 -1.53
C ILE A 69 4.90 9.00 -1.85
N THR A 70 5.65 10.03 -1.47
CA THR A 70 7.08 10.15 -1.77
C THR A 70 7.94 9.22 -0.93
N SER A 71 7.39 8.78 0.20
CA SER A 71 7.97 7.82 1.12
C SER A 71 7.89 6.37 0.61
N LEU A 72 7.15 6.12 -0.47
CA LEU A 72 6.92 4.78 -1.01
C LEU A 72 7.88 4.40 -2.14
N VAL A 73 8.21 3.12 -2.24
CA VAL A 73 8.98 2.50 -3.32
C VAL A 73 8.36 1.19 -3.77
N LEU A 74 8.72 0.76 -4.99
CA LEU A 74 8.37 -0.55 -5.52
C LEU A 74 9.55 -1.51 -5.33
N VAL A 75 9.31 -2.63 -4.65
CA VAL A 75 10.31 -3.67 -4.34
C VAL A 75 9.98 -5.01 -5.00
#